data_AF-A0A6J4HUQ9-F1
#
_entry.id   AF-A0A6J4HUQ9-F1
#
_cell.length_a   1.000
_cell.length_b   1.000
_cell.length_c   1.000
_cell.angle_alpha   90.00
_cell.angle_beta   90.00
_cell.angle_gamma   90.00
#
_symmetry.space_group_name_H-M   'P 1'
#
loop_
_entity.id
_entity.type
_entity.pdbx_description
1 polymer ?
#
loop_
_entity_poly.entity_id
_entity_poly.type
_entity_poly.pdbx_seq_one_letter_code
_entity_poly.pdbx_strand_id
1 'polypeptide(L)'
;MYGRRAGDAAASPEIREGLSRIEIAPLMLGPDAVRGRIRREREFWGPICRGFGLQSGRVTHGDRPDPRGLPRKASMDAHQPPDRFDPWPAGIEPDVPVPGYNNTWTHTPSQPLHRRPVGRTEATGPLELQRKLPCGDVNLAEAGPGRFAIGQLMHLAGRILDEDGRPVRGAVVELWQANAAGRYYHSIDQRDAPLDPNFVGNGRIRTDEEGRYAFFTIKPGAYPVPVKETWWRPPHLHFSVLGPSSLSRLVTQMYFPGEPLNTLDRILNSMPDTAARERLVARHLPPAEVGDRWLGFTHDIVLRGRHATPPTP
;
A
#
# COMPACT_ATOMS: atom_id res chain seq x y z
N MET A 1 -58.95 42.32 -31.62
CA MET A 1 -58.86 40.98 -30.99
C MET A 1 -57.47 40.90 -30.35
N TYR A 2 -57.16 41.40 -29.15
CA TYR A 2 -57.63 41.15 -27.77
C TYR A 2 -57.65 39.69 -27.29
N GLY A 3 -56.76 39.42 -26.33
CA GLY A 3 -56.72 38.28 -25.41
C GLY A 3 -55.44 38.33 -24.56
N ARG A 4 -55.27 39.35 -23.69
CA ARG A 4 -55.38 39.31 -22.21
C ARG A 4 -54.25 38.52 -21.52
N ARG A 5 -53.63 38.94 -20.41
CA ARG A 5 -53.62 40.17 -19.59
C ARG A 5 -52.38 40.07 -18.67
N ALA A 6 -51.71 41.20 -18.48
CA ALA A 6 -50.75 41.46 -17.41
C ALA A 6 -51.49 41.73 -16.08
N GLY A 7 -50.74 41.67 -14.98
CA GLY A 7 -51.17 42.13 -13.66
C GLY A 7 -50.04 42.05 -12.65
N ASP A 8 -49.29 43.15 -12.55
CA ASP A 8 -48.29 43.47 -11.53
C ASP A 8 -48.85 43.41 -10.10
N ALA A 9 -47.98 43.16 -9.10
CA ALA A 9 -47.89 43.98 -7.89
C ALA A 9 -46.75 43.53 -6.95
N ALA A 10 -45.79 44.44 -6.82
CA ALA A 10 -45.14 44.95 -5.60
C ALA A 10 -44.91 44.01 -4.38
N ALA A 11 -43.64 43.97 -3.98
CA ALA A 11 -43.17 43.50 -2.69
C ALA A 11 -43.49 44.49 -1.56
N SER A 12 -43.79 43.97 -0.37
CA SER A 12 -43.70 44.64 0.93
C SER A 12 -43.83 43.60 2.07
N PRO A 13 -43.32 43.90 3.30
CA PRO A 13 -42.37 43.03 3.96
C PRO A 13 -42.83 42.57 5.35
N GLU A 14 -42.73 41.28 5.65
CA GLU A 14 -42.82 40.77 7.02
C GLU A 14 -42.19 39.37 7.10
N ILE A 15 -41.16 39.27 7.94
CA ILE A 15 -40.64 38.14 8.73
C ILE A 15 -39.13 38.40 8.92
N ARG A 16 -38.86 39.40 9.76
CA ARG A 16 -37.63 39.52 10.53
C ARG A 16 -38.04 39.25 11.98
N GLU A 17 -37.65 38.10 12.52
CA GLU A 17 -37.29 37.88 13.93
C GLU A 17 -37.05 36.39 14.16
N GLY A 18 -35.89 36.04 14.71
CA GLY A 18 -35.51 34.65 14.99
C GLY A 18 -34.02 34.34 14.88
N LEU A 19 -33.12 35.30 15.11
CA LEU A 19 -31.70 35.05 15.35
C LEU A 19 -31.35 35.52 16.77
N SER A 20 -31.72 34.71 17.75
CA SER A 20 -31.15 34.81 19.09
C SER A 20 -29.84 34.01 19.15
N ARG A 21 -28.78 34.77 19.41
CA ARG A 21 -27.45 34.39 19.90
C ARG A 21 -27.35 32.99 20.51
N ILE A 22 -26.51 32.13 19.92
CA ILE A 22 -25.78 31.08 20.65
C ILE A 22 -24.33 31.56 20.75
N GLU A 23 -23.96 32.06 21.92
CA GLU A 23 -22.56 32.26 22.30
C GLU A 23 -21.92 30.88 22.51
N ILE A 24 -20.98 30.52 21.64
CA ILE A 24 -20.11 29.36 21.86
C ILE A 24 -19.00 29.83 22.80
N ALA A 25 -19.12 29.48 24.08
CA ALA A 25 -18.02 29.61 25.04
C ALA A 25 -16.84 28.71 24.61
N PRO A 26 -15.59 29.19 24.62
CA PRO A 26 -14.44 28.35 24.33
C PRO A 26 -14.20 27.38 25.48
N LEU A 27 -14.37 26.08 25.23
CA LEU A 27 -13.90 25.04 26.14
C LEU A 27 -12.36 25.01 26.06
N MET A 28 -11.71 25.78 26.93
CA MET A 28 -10.28 25.68 27.22
C MET A 28 -10.00 24.30 27.81
N LEU A 29 -9.64 23.34 26.96
CA LEU A 29 -9.04 22.09 27.41
C LEU A 29 -7.63 22.39 27.90
N GLY A 30 -7.44 22.31 29.21
CA GLY A 30 -6.15 22.50 29.85
C GLY A 30 -5.10 21.48 29.38
N PRO A 31 -3.80 21.81 29.49
CA PRO A 31 -2.68 21.02 28.97
C PRO A 31 -2.54 19.59 29.55
N ASP A 32 -3.33 19.26 30.57
CA ASP A 32 -3.29 17.95 31.23
C ASP A 32 -4.24 16.93 30.59
N ALA A 33 -5.30 17.36 29.90
CA ALA A 33 -6.17 16.48 29.11
C ALA A 33 -5.48 15.97 27.84
N VAL A 34 -4.59 16.78 27.25
CA VAL A 34 -3.77 16.42 26.08
C VAL A 34 -2.66 15.43 26.49
N ARG A 35 -2.06 15.61 27.66
CA ARG A 35 -1.03 14.68 28.19
C ARG A 35 -1.59 13.30 28.53
N GLY A 36 -2.83 13.21 29.01
CA GLY A 36 -3.49 11.92 29.29
C GLY A 36 -3.80 11.09 28.04
N ARG A 37 -4.05 11.73 26.89
CA ARG A 37 -4.36 11.06 25.62
C ARG A 37 -3.10 10.55 24.90
N ILE A 38 -2.03 11.34 24.91
CA ILE A 38 -0.71 10.96 24.35
C ILE A 38 -0.08 9.78 25.12
N ARG A 39 -0.35 9.66 26.42
CA ARG A 39 0.21 8.57 27.25
C ARG A 39 -0.42 7.21 26.93
N ARG A 40 -1.74 7.14 26.66
CA ARG A 40 -2.41 5.90 26.26
C ARG A 40 -2.05 5.44 24.84
N GLU A 41 -1.79 6.38 23.93
CA GLU A 41 -1.27 6.04 22.60
C GLU A 41 0.13 5.42 22.70
N ARG A 42 1.06 6.01 23.46
CA ARG A 42 2.41 5.43 23.62
C ARG A 42 2.45 4.06 24.29
N GLU A 43 1.51 3.77 25.19
CA GLU A 43 1.41 2.46 25.87
C GLU A 43 0.83 1.36 24.96
N PHE A 44 0.00 1.72 23.98
CA PHE A 44 -0.50 0.80 22.94
C PHE A 44 0.51 0.60 21.79
N TRP A 45 1.19 1.66 21.34
CA TRP A 45 2.15 1.62 20.21
C TRP A 45 3.56 1.16 20.60
N GLY A 46 3.94 1.25 21.88
CA GLY A 46 5.29 0.95 22.38
C GLY A 46 5.79 -0.47 22.11
N PRO A 47 4.99 -1.54 22.27
CA PRO A 47 5.41 -2.91 21.96
C PRO A 47 5.61 -3.15 20.45
N ILE A 48 4.81 -2.50 19.60
CA ILE A 48 4.90 -2.63 18.13
C ILE A 48 6.15 -1.92 17.60
N CYS A 49 6.51 -0.76 18.16
CA CYS A 49 7.74 -0.05 17.78
C CYS A 49 9.03 -0.67 18.39
N ARG A 50 8.95 -1.39 19.52
CA ARG A 50 10.14 -2.02 20.15
C ARG A 50 10.63 -3.28 19.43
N GLY A 51 9.82 -3.90 18.57
CA GLY A 51 10.26 -4.96 17.65
C GLY A 51 11.24 -4.49 16.57
N PHE A 52 11.45 -3.18 16.41
CA PHE A 52 12.27 -2.57 15.35
C PHE A 52 13.70 -2.17 15.78
N GLY A 53 14.19 -2.62 16.94
CA GLY A 53 15.64 -2.72 17.21
C GLY A 53 16.48 -1.43 17.14
N LEU A 54 15.94 -0.25 17.48
CA LEU A 54 16.74 0.98 17.59
C LEU A 54 17.31 1.13 19.01
N GLN A 55 18.55 0.68 19.22
CA GLN A 55 19.42 1.18 20.28
C GLN A 55 20.81 1.49 19.74
N SER A 56 21.31 2.68 20.07
CA SER A 56 22.65 3.17 19.75
C SER A 56 23.69 2.54 20.68
N GLY A 57 24.54 1.67 20.14
CA GLY A 57 25.67 1.08 20.86
C GLY A 57 27.01 1.41 20.21
N ARG A 58 27.89 2.10 20.95
CA ARG A 58 29.30 2.35 20.60
C ARG A 58 30.05 1.02 20.46
N VAL A 59 30.85 0.90 19.39
CA VAL A 59 31.82 -0.20 19.23
C VAL A 59 33.19 0.29 19.67
N THR A 60 33.79 -0.40 20.65
CA THR A 60 35.18 -0.24 21.07
C THR A 60 36.07 -1.23 20.31
N HIS A 61 37.25 -0.77 19.88
CA HIS A 61 38.29 -1.54 19.19
C HIS A 61 39.13 -2.41 20.16
N GLY A 62 39.50 -3.62 19.72
CA GLY A 62 40.45 -4.56 20.34
C GLY A 62 39.91 -5.99 20.17
N ASP A 63 40.58 -7.03 19.68
CA ASP A 63 41.98 -7.31 19.36
C ASP A 63 42.03 -8.34 18.21
N ARG A 64 43.14 -8.41 17.46
CA ARG A 64 43.37 -9.45 16.43
C ARG A 64 44.13 -10.65 17.01
N PRO A 65 43.74 -11.90 16.69
CA PRO A 65 44.63 -13.06 16.82
C PRO A 65 45.18 -13.61 15.48
N ASP A 66 46.36 -14.22 15.62
CA ASP A 66 47.34 -14.84 14.71
C ASP A 66 46.79 -15.95 13.75
N PRO A 67 47.25 -16.08 12.48
CA PRO A 67 46.53 -16.82 11.43
C PRO A 67 47.07 -18.24 11.16
N ARG A 68 47.29 -19.07 12.19
CA ARG A 68 47.74 -20.46 11.97
C ARG A 68 47.15 -21.45 12.98
N GLY A 69 46.05 -22.08 12.59
CA GLY A 69 45.49 -23.24 13.30
C GLY A 69 43.97 -23.28 13.32
N LEU A 70 43.32 -23.38 12.16
CA LEU A 70 41.90 -23.73 12.11
C LEU A 70 41.76 -25.20 11.67
N PRO A 71 41.11 -26.06 12.49
CA PRO A 71 40.73 -27.39 12.05
C PRO A 71 39.78 -27.27 10.86
N ARG A 72 39.85 -28.21 9.90
CA ARG A 72 38.96 -28.27 8.74
C ARG A 72 37.51 -28.09 9.21
N LYS A 73 36.93 -26.91 8.96
CA LYS A 73 35.50 -26.68 9.12
C LYS A 73 34.78 -27.75 8.32
N ALA A 74 33.92 -28.51 8.99
CA ALA A 74 32.80 -29.17 8.32
C ALA A 74 32.19 -28.13 7.37
N SER A 75 32.02 -28.51 6.10
CA SER A 75 31.39 -27.66 5.10
C SER A 75 30.06 -27.17 5.66
N MET A 76 30.00 -25.90 6.06
CA MET A 76 28.74 -25.22 6.28
C MET A 76 28.03 -25.27 4.95
N ASP A 77 26.86 -25.91 4.90
CA ASP A 77 26.00 -25.92 3.72
C ASP A 77 25.87 -24.49 3.20
N ALA A 78 26.53 -24.25 2.07
CA ALA A 78 26.52 -22.98 1.39
C ALA A 78 25.11 -22.81 0.82
N HIS A 79 24.29 -22.04 1.53
CA HIS A 79 23.08 -21.35 1.08
C HIS A 79 22.64 -21.78 -0.33
N GLN A 80 21.97 -22.93 -0.43
CA GLN A 80 21.50 -23.44 -1.71
C GLN A 80 20.45 -22.44 -2.21
N PRO A 81 20.67 -21.79 -3.37
CA PRO A 81 19.72 -20.83 -3.88
C PRO A 81 18.38 -21.54 -4.12
N PRO A 82 17.23 -20.86 -3.93
CA PRO A 82 15.92 -21.46 -4.15
C PRO A 82 15.89 -22.22 -5.46
N ASP A 83 15.65 -23.52 -5.36
CA ASP A 83 15.87 -24.47 -6.45
C ASP A 83 14.62 -24.68 -7.30
N ARG A 84 13.49 -24.07 -6.93
CA ARG A 84 12.22 -24.31 -7.60
C ARG A 84 11.33 -23.06 -7.74
N PHE A 85 11.50 -22.38 -8.87
CA PHE A 85 10.50 -21.45 -9.41
C PHE A 85 9.67 -22.20 -10.44
N ASP A 86 8.60 -22.84 -9.97
CA ASP A 86 7.67 -23.54 -10.86
C ASP A 86 7.04 -22.54 -11.87
N PRO A 87 6.65 -23.00 -13.07
CA PRO A 87 5.85 -22.19 -13.96
C PRO A 87 4.58 -21.71 -13.27
N TRP A 88 4.17 -20.48 -13.55
CA TRP A 88 2.89 -19.97 -13.08
C TRP A 88 1.74 -20.87 -13.53
N PRO A 89 0.78 -21.18 -12.65
CA PRO A 89 -0.51 -21.71 -13.05
C PRO A 89 -1.16 -20.89 -14.17
N ALA A 90 -1.94 -21.53 -15.04
CA ALA A 90 -2.64 -20.79 -16.08
C ALA A 90 -3.64 -19.78 -15.48
N GLY A 91 -3.76 -18.60 -16.08
CA GLY A 91 -4.76 -17.59 -15.72
C GLY A 91 -4.43 -16.73 -14.49
N ILE A 92 -3.27 -16.90 -13.84
CA ILE A 92 -2.85 -16.05 -12.71
C ILE A 92 -1.98 -14.87 -13.14
N GLU A 93 -1.74 -14.72 -14.43
CA GLU A 93 -1.13 -13.53 -15.02
C GLU A 93 -2.19 -12.80 -15.86
N PRO A 94 -2.07 -11.46 -16.02
CA PRO A 94 -2.97 -10.69 -16.87
C PRO A 94 -2.92 -11.15 -18.33
N ASP A 95 -4.08 -11.30 -18.96
CA ASP A 95 -4.18 -11.40 -20.41
C ASP A 95 -3.79 -10.06 -21.04
N VAL A 96 -2.75 -10.10 -21.86
CA VAL A 96 -2.25 -8.95 -22.62
C VAL A 96 -2.24 -9.26 -24.12
N PRO A 97 -2.57 -8.28 -24.99
CA PRO A 97 -2.95 -6.91 -24.66
C PRO A 97 -4.37 -6.81 -24.07
N VAL A 98 -4.57 -5.86 -23.16
CA VAL A 98 -5.85 -5.61 -22.51
C VAL A 98 -6.79 -4.88 -23.48
N PRO A 99 -7.99 -5.43 -23.79
CA PRO A 99 -8.94 -4.79 -24.69
C PRO A 99 -9.31 -3.39 -24.22
N GLY A 100 -9.24 -2.41 -25.13
CA GLY A 100 -9.59 -1.02 -24.85
C GLY A 100 -8.62 -0.29 -23.91
N TYR A 101 -7.46 -0.86 -23.62
CA TYR A 101 -6.34 -0.15 -22.98
C TYR A 101 -5.14 -0.09 -23.93
N ASN A 102 -5.18 0.89 -24.84
CA ASN A 102 -4.27 0.98 -26.00
C ASN A 102 -2.78 0.86 -25.65
N ASN A 103 -2.36 1.33 -24.48
CA ASN A 103 -0.95 1.27 -24.08
C ASN A 103 -0.41 -0.17 -24.01
N THR A 104 -1.22 -1.18 -23.70
CA THR A 104 -0.73 -2.56 -23.66
C THR A 104 -0.44 -3.12 -25.05
N TRP A 105 -1.11 -2.62 -26.09
CA TRP A 105 -0.92 -3.11 -27.46
C TRP A 105 0.46 -2.76 -28.02
N THR A 106 1.02 -1.62 -27.63
CA THR A 106 2.35 -1.17 -28.06
C THR A 106 3.47 -1.59 -27.13
N HIS A 107 3.16 -2.19 -25.98
CA HIS A 107 4.12 -2.57 -24.94
C HIS A 107 4.07 -4.06 -24.57
N THR A 108 3.43 -4.89 -25.40
CA THR A 108 3.39 -6.35 -25.24
C THR A 108 4.21 -7.00 -26.35
N PRO A 109 5.31 -7.72 -26.02
CA PRO A 109 6.07 -8.46 -27.02
C PRO A 109 5.21 -9.48 -27.77
N SER A 110 5.34 -9.55 -29.09
CA SER A 110 4.59 -10.49 -29.94
C SER A 110 5.19 -11.90 -29.97
N GLN A 111 6.45 -12.05 -29.54
CA GLN A 111 7.17 -13.32 -29.49
C GLN A 111 6.96 -13.99 -28.12
N PRO A 112 6.89 -15.32 -28.05
CA PRO A 112 6.80 -16.03 -26.78
C PRO A 112 8.05 -15.81 -25.92
N LEU A 113 7.86 -15.80 -24.60
CA LEU A 113 8.96 -15.69 -23.64
C LEU A 113 9.93 -16.87 -23.79
N HIS A 114 11.22 -16.58 -23.91
CA HIS A 114 12.26 -17.61 -23.93
C HIS A 114 12.57 -18.07 -22.49
N ARG A 115 12.16 -19.29 -22.14
CA ARG A 115 12.42 -19.86 -20.81
C ARG A 115 13.84 -20.39 -20.73
N ARG A 116 14.55 -20.00 -19.66
CA ARG A 116 15.90 -20.46 -19.34
C ARG A 116 15.90 -21.14 -17.97
N PRO A 117 16.78 -22.13 -17.73
CA PRO A 117 16.98 -22.66 -16.39
C PRO A 117 17.34 -21.55 -15.40
N VAL A 118 16.82 -21.64 -14.18
CA VAL A 118 17.09 -20.67 -13.11
C VAL A 118 18.56 -20.76 -12.69
N GLY A 119 19.31 -19.66 -12.85
CA GLY A 119 20.67 -19.52 -12.37
C GLY A 119 20.77 -18.67 -11.11
N ARG A 120 22.01 -18.43 -10.66
CA ARG A 120 22.26 -17.57 -9.49
C ARG A 120 21.76 -16.14 -9.69
N THR A 121 21.82 -15.63 -10.91
CA THR A 121 21.35 -14.27 -11.26
C THR A 121 19.87 -14.11 -10.97
N GLU A 122 19.06 -15.13 -11.30
CA GLU A 122 17.62 -15.12 -11.11
C GLU A 122 17.20 -15.48 -9.68
N ALA A 123 17.84 -16.50 -9.10
CA ALA A 123 17.52 -17.02 -7.77
C ALA A 123 18.01 -16.13 -6.62
N THR A 124 18.91 -15.17 -6.89
CA THR A 124 19.32 -14.15 -5.92
C THR A 124 18.72 -12.80 -6.28
N GLY A 125 18.72 -11.87 -5.33
CA GLY A 125 18.28 -10.50 -5.55
C GLY A 125 19.39 -9.48 -5.28
N PRO A 126 19.12 -8.18 -5.49
CA PRO A 126 20.02 -7.12 -5.06
C PRO A 126 19.94 -6.93 -3.52
N LEU A 127 20.23 -7.98 -2.75
CA LEU A 127 20.02 -8.07 -1.29
C LEU A 127 20.68 -6.91 -0.55
N GLU A 128 21.91 -6.55 -0.93
CA GLU A 128 22.63 -5.43 -0.33
C GLU A 128 21.97 -4.07 -0.60
N LEU A 129 21.42 -3.87 -1.79
CA LEU A 129 20.66 -2.66 -2.11
C LEU A 129 19.37 -2.63 -1.31
N GLN A 130 18.65 -3.75 -1.27
CA GLN A 130 17.40 -3.88 -0.51
C GLN A 130 17.61 -3.57 0.97
N ARG A 131 18.69 -4.07 1.59
CA ARG A 131 19.04 -3.78 3.00
C ARG A 131 19.27 -2.29 3.27
N LYS A 132 19.82 -1.56 2.29
CA LYS A 132 20.14 -0.13 2.40
C LYS A 132 18.98 0.81 2.07
N LEU A 133 17.86 0.30 1.57
CA LEU A 133 16.70 1.15 1.26
C LEU A 133 16.12 1.75 2.55
N PRO A 134 15.98 3.09 2.62
CA PRO A 134 15.35 3.74 3.76
C PRO A 134 13.90 3.32 3.83
N CYS A 135 13.44 2.93 5.02
CA CYS A 135 12.07 2.50 5.33
C CYS A 135 11.61 3.20 6.61
N GLY A 136 10.30 3.32 6.80
CA GLY A 136 9.72 3.96 8.00
C GLY A 136 8.56 4.91 7.70
N ASP A 137 8.35 5.26 6.43
CA ASP A 137 7.23 6.08 5.97
C ASP A 137 5.95 5.23 5.89
N VAL A 138 5.37 4.98 7.06
CA VAL A 138 4.20 4.09 7.24
C VAL A 138 2.90 4.85 7.49
N ASN A 139 2.97 6.11 7.92
CA ASN A 139 1.81 6.97 8.10
C ASN A 139 1.74 8.02 6.98
N LEU A 140 0.92 7.71 5.98
CA LEU A 140 0.63 8.54 4.81
C LEU A 140 -0.59 9.43 5.03
N ALA A 141 -1.38 9.16 6.07
CA ALA A 141 -2.59 9.90 6.38
C ALA A 141 -2.32 11.27 7.02
N GLU A 142 -1.09 11.50 7.50
CA GLU A 142 -0.71 12.70 8.25
C GLU A 142 0.65 13.21 7.80
N ALA A 143 0.68 14.37 7.14
CA ALA A 143 1.92 15.00 6.67
C ALA A 143 2.77 15.58 7.82
N GLY A 144 2.19 15.70 9.01
CA GLY A 144 2.81 16.20 10.23
C GLY A 144 1.76 16.41 11.32
N PRO A 145 2.15 16.67 12.57
CA PRO A 145 1.24 16.69 13.71
C PRO A 145 -0.01 17.54 13.49
N GLY A 146 -1.19 16.90 13.52
CA GLY A 146 -2.50 17.53 13.32
C GLY A 146 -2.87 17.85 11.87
N ARG A 147 -1.98 17.60 10.91
CA ARG A 147 -2.18 17.87 9.48
C ARG A 147 -2.59 16.60 8.74
N PHE A 148 -3.82 16.16 9.00
CA PHE A 148 -4.40 15.00 8.32
C PHE A 148 -4.77 15.33 6.88
N ALA A 149 -4.54 14.37 5.99
CA ALA A 149 -5.12 14.34 4.67
C ALA A 149 -6.65 14.18 4.75
N ILE A 150 -7.34 14.76 3.79
CA ILE A 150 -8.79 14.69 3.63
C ILE A 150 -9.16 13.34 3.05
N GLY A 151 -10.08 12.64 3.72
CA GLY A 151 -10.69 11.42 3.23
C GLY A 151 -10.97 10.42 4.35
N GLN A 152 -11.25 9.18 3.95
CA GLN A 152 -11.51 8.11 4.90
C GLN A 152 -10.18 7.54 5.41
N LEU A 153 -9.90 7.77 6.70
CA LEU A 153 -8.73 7.22 7.39
C LEU A 153 -8.77 5.70 7.35
N MET A 154 -7.64 5.10 6.97
CA MET A 154 -7.53 3.67 6.73
C MET A 154 -6.27 3.08 7.37
N HIS A 155 -6.44 2.00 8.11
CA HIS A 155 -5.38 1.11 8.55
C HIS A 155 -5.35 -0.12 7.63
N LEU A 156 -4.24 -0.28 6.91
CA LEU A 156 -3.98 -1.41 6.03
C LEU A 156 -2.88 -2.27 6.63
N ALA A 157 -3.13 -3.56 6.82
CA ALA A 157 -2.14 -4.51 7.32
C ALA A 157 -2.10 -5.80 6.49
N GLY A 158 -1.01 -6.53 6.54
CA GLY A 158 -0.92 -7.77 5.78
C GLY A 158 0.36 -8.53 6.04
N ARG A 159 0.51 -9.66 5.37
CA ARG A 159 1.72 -10.48 5.39
C ARG A 159 2.27 -10.70 3.98
N ILE A 160 3.59 -10.68 3.88
CA ILE A 160 4.31 -11.19 2.71
C ILE A 160 4.71 -12.63 3.00
N LEU A 161 4.26 -13.55 2.16
CA LEU A 161 4.48 -14.99 2.28
C LEU A 161 5.16 -15.54 1.02
N ASP A 162 5.82 -16.70 1.12
CA ASP A 162 6.21 -17.48 -0.06
C ASP A 162 5.13 -18.50 -0.45
N GLU A 163 5.36 -19.24 -1.53
CA GLU A 163 4.42 -20.23 -2.07
C GLU A 163 4.15 -21.42 -1.13
N ASP A 164 4.95 -21.62 -0.09
CA ASP A 164 4.72 -22.63 0.95
C ASP A 164 4.08 -22.02 2.22
N GLY A 165 3.70 -20.74 2.17
CA GLY A 165 3.09 -20.00 3.27
C GLY A 165 4.08 -19.55 4.36
N ARG A 166 5.40 -19.61 4.10
CA ARG A 166 6.40 -19.13 5.07
C ARG A 166 6.49 -17.61 5.04
N PRO A 167 6.69 -16.96 6.19
CA PRO A 167 6.81 -15.50 6.25
C PRO A 167 8.09 -15.00 5.57
N VAL A 168 7.95 -14.08 4.62
CA VAL A 168 9.10 -13.43 3.97
C VAL A 168 9.55 -12.24 4.80
N ARG A 169 10.62 -12.44 5.56
CA ARG A 169 11.20 -11.47 6.48
C ARG A 169 12.07 -10.46 5.74
N GLY A 170 12.07 -9.22 6.21
CA GLY A 170 12.95 -8.20 5.65
C GLY A 170 12.60 -7.77 4.22
N ALA A 171 11.49 -8.23 3.65
CA ALA A 171 10.99 -7.79 2.35
C ALA A 171 10.70 -6.29 2.39
N VAL A 172 11.04 -5.60 1.30
CA VAL A 172 10.69 -4.17 1.17
C VAL A 172 9.35 -4.07 0.48
N VAL A 173 8.38 -3.46 1.15
CA VAL A 173 7.04 -3.20 0.63
C VAL A 173 6.91 -1.70 0.41
N GLU A 174 6.72 -1.32 -0.84
CA GLU A 174 6.46 0.04 -1.27
C GLU A 174 5.00 0.14 -1.69
N LEU A 175 4.37 1.23 -1.29
CA LEU A 175 2.97 1.53 -1.58
C LEU A 175 2.88 2.88 -2.27
N TRP A 176 2.06 3.01 -3.30
CA TRP A 176 1.66 4.31 -3.83
C TRP A 176 0.20 4.31 -4.29
N GLN A 177 -0.44 5.49 -4.21
CA GLN A 177 -1.86 5.64 -4.48
C GLN A 177 -2.24 7.09 -4.80
N ALA A 178 -3.46 7.26 -5.32
CA ALA A 178 -4.11 8.55 -5.41
C ALA A 178 -4.65 9.01 -4.04
N ASN A 179 -4.98 10.30 -3.93
CA ASN A 179 -5.72 10.85 -2.79
C ASN A 179 -7.22 10.45 -2.82
N ALA A 180 -8.00 10.94 -1.85
CA ALA A 180 -9.44 10.67 -1.77
C ALA A 180 -10.26 11.15 -2.99
N ALA A 181 -9.74 12.11 -3.77
CA ALA A 181 -10.36 12.59 -5.00
C ALA A 181 -9.88 11.84 -6.27
N GLY A 182 -9.05 10.80 -6.11
CA GLY A 182 -8.51 10.04 -7.24
C GLY A 182 -7.38 10.77 -7.99
N ARG A 183 -6.81 11.84 -7.41
CA ARG A 183 -5.66 12.58 -7.95
C ARG A 183 -4.34 12.04 -7.39
N TYR A 184 -3.39 11.73 -8.26
CA TYR A 184 -2.02 11.43 -7.86
C TYR A 184 -1.22 12.71 -7.67
N TYR A 185 -0.34 12.73 -6.66
CA TYR A 185 0.70 13.75 -6.54
C TYR A 185 1.82 13.46 -7.55
N HIS A 186 1.54 13.71 -8.84
CA HIS A 186 2.45 13.43 -9.94
C HIS A 186 2.29 14.44 -11.07
N SER A 187 3.40 14.91 -11.64
CA SER A 187 3.40 15.98 -12.67
C SER A 187 2.68 15.60 -13.96
N ILE A 188 2.56 14.30 -14.28
CA ILE A 188 1.83 13.84 -15.48
C ILE A 188 0.32 13.76 -15.23
N ASP A 189 -0.13 13.65 -13.98
CA ASP A 189 -1.55 13.65 -13.68
C ASP A 189 -2.07 15.09 -13.73
N GLN A 190 -2.73 15.45 -14.83
CA GLN A 190 -3.23 16.81 -15.13
C GLN A 190 -4.77 16.91 -15.06
N ARG A 191 -5.44 15.93 -14.44
CA ARG A 191 -6.91 15.91 -14.33
C ARG A 191 -7.41 17.06 -13.44
N ASP A 192 -8.68 17.41 -13.51
CA ASP A 192 -9.26 18.51 -12.70
C ASP A 192 -9.64 18.10 -11.26
N ALA A 193 -9.18 16.93 -10.79
CA ALA A 193 -9.39 16.51 -9.40
C ALA A 193 -8.41 17.23 -8.46
N PRO A 194 -8.85 17.76 -7.31
CA PRO A 194 -7.99 18.55 -6.43
C PRO A 194 -6.84 17.73 -5.84
N LEU A 195 -5.66 18.34 -5.74
CA LEU A 195 -4.58 17.84 -4.88
C LEU A 195 -4.94 18.10 -3.41
N ASP A 196 -4.38 17.26 -2.54
CA ASP A 196 -4.46 17.47 -1.09
C ASP A 196 -3.07 17.93 -0.58
N PRO A 197 -2.95 19.11 0.03
CA PRO A 197 -1.66 19.64 0.50
C PRO A 197 -1.04 18.84 1.65
N ASN A 198 -1.80 17.92 2.26
CA ASN A 198 -1.34 17.03 3.33
C ASN A 198 -1.17 15.57 2.85
N PHE A 199 -1.24 15.30 1.53
CA PHE A 199 -1.14 13.93 1.00
C PHE A 199 -0.23 13.82 -0.21
N VAL A 200 0.84 13.03 -0.07
CA VAL A 200 1.71 12.64 -1.19
C VAL A 200 1.31 11.26 -1.73
N GLY A 201 0.92 10.35 -0.84
CA GLY A 201 0.36 9.05 -1.21
C GLY A 201 1.37 7.97 -1.56
N ASN A 202 2.60 8.03 -1.04
CA ASN A 202 3.59 6.97 -1.18
C ASN A 202 4.30 6.66 0.14
N GLY A 203 4.65 5.39 0.35
CA GLY A 203 5.29 4.92 1.57
C GLY A 203 6.13 3.68 1.36
N ARG A 204 6.99 3.38 2.33
CA ARG A 204 7.81 2.17 2.31
C ARG A 204 8.06 1.63 3.71
N ILE A 205 7.91 0.32 3.85
CA ILE A 205 8.17 -0.43 5.07
C ILE A 205 9.00 -1.68 4.76
N ARG A 206 9.68 -2.18 5.78
CA ARG A 206 10.31 -3.49 5.78
C ARG A 206 9.49 -4.46 6.63
N THR A 207 9.26 -5.67 6.13
CA THR A 207 8.51 -6.68 6.89
C THR A 207 9.28 -7.15 8.12
N ASP A 208 8.52 -7.50 9.16
CA ASP A 208 9.06 -8.08 10.39
C ASP A 208 9.42 -9.58 10.24
N GLU A 209 9.78 -10.23 11.34
CA GLU A 209 10.15 -11.65 11.39
C GLU A 209 9.00 -12.62 11.01
N GLU A 210 7.75 -12.15 11.07
CA GLU A 210 6.56 -12.90 10.66
C GLU A 210 6.00 -12.45 9.31
N GLY A 211 6.78 -11.65 8.57
CA GLY A 211 6.45 -11.15 7.24
C GLY A 211 5.41 -10.05 7.24
N ARG A 212 5.07 -9.45 8.38
CA ARG A 212 3.98 -8.48 8.50
C ARG A 212 4.39 -7.11 7.99
N TYR A 213 3.43 -6.37 7.47
CA TYR A 213 3.54 -4.95 7.13
C TYR A 213 2.26 -4.21 7.51
N ALA A 214 2.36 -2.89 7.73
CA ALA A 214 1.21 -2.04 7.96
C ALA A 214 1.43 -0.60 7.45
N PHE A 215 0.36 0.04 7.01
CA PHE A 215 0.31 1.44 6.60
C PHE A 215 -0.95 2.11 7.19
N PHE A 216 -0.81 3.36 7.58
CA PHE A 216 -1.92 4.27 7.84
C PHE A 216 -2.02 5.24 6.68
N THR A 217 -3.17 5.31 6.02
CA THR A 217 -3.34 6.13 4.81
C THR A 217 -4.80 6.58 4.66
N ILE A 218 -5.14 7.15 3.51
CA ILE A 218 -6.50 7.50 3.12
C ILE A 218 -6.99 6.50 2.09
N LYS A 219 -8.25 6.05 2.18
CA LYS A 219 -8.85 5.26 1.10
C LYS A 219 -8.89 6.12 -0.19
N PRO A 220 -8.26 5.68 -1.30
CA PRO A 220 -8.16 6.48 -2.51
C PRO A 220 -9.53 6.63 -3.20
N GLY A 221 -9.68 7.69 -3.97
CA GLY A 221 -10.82 7.85 -4.88
C GLY A 221 -10.64 7.04 -6.17
N ALA A 222 -11.76 6.68 -6.79
CA ALA A 222 -11.79 6.21 -8.18
C ALA A 222 -11.37 7.34 -9.13
N TYR A 223 -10.91 6.99 -10.33
CA TYR A 223 -10.51 8.01 -11.30
C TYR A 223 -10.67 7.58 -12.76
N PRO A 224 -10.88 8.53 -13.70
CA PRO A 224 -10.97 8.23 -15.12
C PRO A 224 -9.58 7.94 -15.70
N VAL A 225 -9.51 6.98 -16.62
CA VAL A 225 -8.30 6.66 -17.37
C VAL A 225 -8.18 7.60 -18.57
N PRO A 226 -7.04 8.27 -18.80
CA PRO A 226 -6.87 9.24 -19.88
C PRO A 226 -6.65 8.55 -21.24
N VAL A 227 -7.65 7.83 -21.73
CA VAL A 227 -7.68 7.20 -23.05
C VAL A 227 -8.96 7.60 -23.79
N LYS A 228 -9.03 7.32 -25.11
CA LYS A 228 -10.14 7.75 -25.97
C LYS A 228 -11.52 7.23 -25.51
N GLU A 229 -11.58 6.01 -25.01
CA GLU A 229 -12.78 5.43 -24.44
C GLU A 229 -12.82 5.70 -22.93
N THR A 230 -13.89 6.32 -22.44
CA THR A 230 -14.02 6.61 -21.01
C THR A 230 -14.28 5.32 -20.24
N TRP A 231 -13.35 4.97 -19.35
CA TRP A 231 -13.55 4.00 -18.28
C TRP A 231 -12.80 4.46 -17.03
N TRP A 232 -13.15 3.88 -15.90
CA TRP A 232 -12.69 4.32 -14.59
C TRP A 232 -11.89 3.20 -13.92
N ARG A 233 -10.82 3.59 -13.23
CA ARG A 233 -10.19 2.74 -12.24
C ARG A 233 -11.00 2.79 -10.95
N PRO A 234 -11.29 1.65 -10.29
CA PRO A 234 -11.82 1.63 -8.93
C PRO A 234 -10.78 2.23 -7.96
N PRO A 235 -11.17 2.54 -6.71
CA PRO A 235 -10.21 2.74 -5.63
C PRO A 235 -9.22 1.57 -5.59
N HIS A 236 -7.92 1.86 -5.63
CA HIS A 236 -6.88 0.84 -5.56
C HIS A 236 -5.58 1.41 -5.01
N LEU A 237 -4.73 0.52 -4.49
CA LEU A 237 -3.39 0.80 -4.03
C LEU A 237 -2.42 0.03 -4.90
N HIS A 238 -1.33 0.66 -5.31
CA HIS A 238 -0.24 -0.05 -5.95
C HIS A 238 0.76 -0.56 -4.91
N PHE A 239 1.32 -1.74 -5.18
CA PHE A 239 2.36 -2.35 -4.37
C PHE A 239 3.58 -2.67 -5.24
N SER A 240 4.76 -2.44 -4.68
CA SER A 240 6.03 -2.96 -5.17
C SER A 240 6.69 -3.71 -4.03
N VAL A 241 6.90 -5.01 -4.22
CA VAL A 241 7.51 -5.89 -3.23
C VAL A 241 8.85 -6.38 -3.75
N LEU A 242 9.89 -6.12 -2.95
CA LEU A 242 11.22 -6.68 -3.13
C LEU A 242 11.37 -7.85 -2.14
N GLY A 243 11.27 -9.07 -2.67
CA GLY A 243 11.52 -10.30 -1.93
C GLY A 243 13.00 -10.75 -1.97
N PRO A 244 13.29 -11.98 -1.51
CA PRO A 244 14.66 -12.48 -1.34
C PRO A 244 15.39 -12.74 -2.66
N SER A 245 14.67 -12.84 -3.79
CA SER A 245 15.24 -13.11 -5.11
C SER A 245 14.70 -12.16 -6.18
N SER A 246 15.44 -12.03 -7.28
CA SER A 246 14.99 -11.25 -8.45
C SER A 246 13.69 -11.84 -9.03
N LEU A 247 13.52 -13.16 -9.02
CA LEU A 247 12.31 -13.84 -9.48
C LEU A 247 11.10 -13.69 -8.55
N SER A 248 11.30 -13.25 -7.30
CA SER A 248 10.24 -12.92 -6.33
C SER A 248 9.80 -11.45 -6.38
N ARG A 249 10.41 -10.62 -7.23
CA ARG A 249 10.02 -9.22 -7.44
C ARG A 249 8.58 -9.16 -7.96
N LEU A 250 7.72 -8.41 -7.27
CA LEU A 250 6.31 -8.27 -7.65
C LEU A 250 5.87 -6.82 -7.65
N VAL A 251 5.27 -6.36 -8.76
CA VAL A 251 4.44 -5.15 -8.78
C VAL A 251 3.00 -5.60 -8.98
N THR A 252 2.11 -5.15 -8.12
CA THR A 252 0.69 -5.52 -8.17
C THR A 252 -0.21 -4.36 -7.73
N GLN A 253 -1.51 -4.58 -7.75
CA GLN A 253 -2.53 -3.65 -7.28
C GLN A 253 -3.47 -4.36 -6.32
N MET A 254 -3.82 -3.67 -5.24
CA MET A 254 -4.84 -4.07 -4.28
C MET A 254 -6.11 -3.27 -4.54
N TYR A 255 -7.25 -3.94 -4.52
CA TYR A 255 -8.58 -3.39 -4.72
C TYR A 255 -9.39 -3.49 -3.43
N PHE A 256 -10.48 -2.72 -3.34
CA PHE A 256 -11.33 -2.73 -2.14
C PHE A 256 -12.54 -3.64 -2.31
N PRO A 257 -12.96 -4.35 -1.25
CA PRO A 257 -14.15 -5.19 -1.28
C PRO A 257 -15.41 -4.35 -1.46
N GLY A 258 -16.35 -4.86 -2.26
CA GLY A 258 -17.65 -4.22 -2.48
C GLY A 258 -17.63 -3.00 -3.42
N GLU A 259 -16.50 -2.63 -4.01
CA GLU A 259 -16.44 -1.52 -4.97
C GLU A 259 -17.16 -1.87 -6.29
N PRO A 260 -18.20 -1.12 -6.69
CA PRO A 260 -18.94 -1.42 -7.92
C PRO A 260 -18.07 -1.36 -9.19
N LEU A 261 -17.06 -0.50 -9.20
CA LEU A 261 -16.16 -0.33 -10.35
C LEU A 261 -15.22 -1.53 -10.56
N ASN A 262 -15.07 -2.44 -9.59
CA ASN A 262 -14.25 -3.64 -9.76
C ASN A 262 -14.74 -4.50 -10.94
N THR A 263 -16.05 -4.60 -11.16
CA THR A 263 -16.63 -5.40 -12.26
C THR A 263 -16.43 -4.76 -13.64
N LEU A 264 -16.06 -3.47 -13.68
CA LEU A 264 -15.86 -2.70 -14.91
C LEU A 264 -14.38 -2.40 -15.18
N ASP A 265 -13.49 -2.62 -14.22
CA ASP A 265 -12.07 -2.32 -14.34
C ASP A 265 -11.39 -3.24 -15.35
N ARG A 266 -10.93 -2.68 -16.48
CA ARG A 266 -10.30 -3.47 -17.54
C ARG A 266 -8.99 -4.13 -17.10
N ILE A 267 -8.29 -3.54 -16.13
CA ILE A 267 -7.03 -4.09 -15.59
C ILE A 267 -7.33 -5.26 -14.64
N LEU A 268 -8.20 -5.09 -13.65
CA LEU A 268 -8.57 -6.19 -12.74
C LEU A 268 -9.16 -7.36 -13.50
N ASN A 269 -10.03 -7.09 -14.48
CA ASN A 269 -10.70 -8.12 -15.27
C ASN A 269 -9.84 -8.69 -16.40
N SER A 270 -8.60 -8.21 -16.58
CA SER A 270 -7.63 -8.89 -17.45
C SER A 270 -7.08 -10.17 -16.84
N MET A 271 -7.29 -10.40 -15.52
CA MET A 271 -6.95 -11.65 -14.85
C MET A 271 -8.00 -12.73 -15.17
N PRO A 272 -7.64 -13.81 -15.89
CA PRO A 272 -8.62 -14.83 -16.30
C PRO A 272 -9.10 -15.69 -15.13
N ASP A 273 -8.19 -16.09 -14.24
CA ASP A 273 -8.56 -16.87 -13.06
C ASP A 273 -9.31 -15.98 -12.06
N THR A 274 -10.55 -16.37 -11.76
CA THR A 274 -11.40 -15.63 -10.81
C THR A 274 -10.80 -15.68 -9.40
N ALA A 275 -10.20 -16.80 -8.99
CA ALA A 275 -9.56 -16.90 -7.68
C ALA A 275 -8.33 -15.97 -7.60
N ALA A 276 -7.51 -15.89 -8.66
CA ALA A 276 -6.41 -14.93 -8.72
C ALA A 276 -6.89 -13.47 -8.66
N ARG A 277 -7.98 -13.15 -9.36
CA ARG A 277 -8.60 -11.82 -9.31
C ARG A 277 -9.11 -11.48 -7.91
N GLU A 278 -9.77 -12.41 -7.24
CA GLU A 278 -10.28 -12.25 -5.87
C GLU A 278 -9.16 -12.04 -4.85
N ARG A 279 -7.99 -12.66 -5.04
CA ARG A 279 -6.80 -12.42 -4.20
C ARG A 279 -6.29 -10.97 -4.27
N LEU A 280 -6.59 -10.24 -5.34
CA LEU A 280 -6.24 -8.81 -5.47
C LEU A 280 -7.19 -7.91 -4.66
N VAL A 281 -8.31 -8.43 -4.17
CA VAL A 281 -9.28 -7.67 -3.36
C VAL A 281 -8.95 -7.84 -1.88
N ALA A 282 -8.78 -6.72 -1.18
CA ALA A 282 -8.55 -6.71 0.25
C ALA A 282 -9.75 -7.25 1.03
N ARG A 283 -9.49 -7.72 2.25
CA ARG A 283 -10.51 -8.14 3.21
C ARG A 283 -10.69 -7.08 4.27
N HIS A 284 -11.87 -6.98 4.87
CA HIS A 284 -12.08 -6.08 6.01
C HIS A 284 -11.38 -6.61 7.26
N LEU A 285 -10.78 -5.71 8.02
CA LEU A 285 -10.46 -5.94 9.43
C LEU A 285 -11.58 -5.37 10.30
N PRO A 286 -11.99 -6.07 11.37
CA PRO A 286 -13.07 -5.61 12.22
C PRO A 286 -12.66 -4.36 13.01
N PRO A 287 -13.60 -3.44 13.34
CA PRO A 287 -13.31 -2.24 14.11
C PRO A 287 -12.60 -2.50 15.45
N ALA A 288 -12.85 -3.65 16.08
CA ALA A 288 -12.19 -4.06 17.32
C ALA A 288 -10.66 -4.21 17.18
N GLU A 289 -10.14 -4.47 15.98
CA GLU A 289 -8.70 -4.62 15.72
C GLU A 289 -8.01 -3.31 15.32
N VAL A 290 -8.77 -2.31 14.84
CA VAL A 290 -8.22 -1.07 14.25
C VAL A 290 -8.62 0.21 14.98
N GLY A 291 -9.60 0.15 15.88
CA GLY A 291 -10.09 1.28 16.66
C GLY A 291 -11.25 2.05 16.00
N ASP A 292 -11.71 3.10 16.68
CA ASP A 292 -12.87 3.92 16.29
C ASP A 292 -12.58 4.94 15.19
N ARG A 293 -11.30 5.13 14.86
CA ARG A 293 -10.83 6.17 13.94
C ARG A 293 -10.57 5.66 12.52
N TRP A 294 -10.28 4.38 12.35
CA TRP A 294 -9.73 3.83 11.10
C TRP A 294 -10.66 2.80 10.49
N LEU A 295 -10.86 2.87 9.17
CA LEU A 295 -11.33 1.72 8.42
C LEU A 295 -10.21 0.67 8.38
N GLY A 296 -10.55 -0.59 8.64
CA GLY A 296 -9.58 -1.68 8.66
C GLY A 296 -9.62 -2.50 7.37
N PHE A 297 -8.45 -2.70 6.75
CA PHE A 297 -8.29 -3.64 5.63
C PHE A 297 -7.06 -4.52 5.81
N THR A 298 -7.16 -5.74 5.31
CA THR A 298 -6.03 -6.65 5.21
C THR A 298 -5.82 -7.20 3.81
N HIS A 299 -4.55 -7.29 3.41
CA HIS A 299 -4.16 -7.81 2.11
C HIS A 299 -2.85 -8.60 2.27
N ASP A 300 -2.90 -9.90 2.03
CA ASP A 300 -1.69 -10.74 2.06
C ASP A 300 -1.16 -10.89 0.64
N ILE A 301 0.16 -10.87 0.49
CA ILE A 301 0.85 -11.00 -0.80
C ILE A 301 1.73 -12.24 -0.77
N VAL A 302 1.55 -13.12 -1.74
CA VAL A 302 2.36 -14.33 -1.91
C VAL A 302 3.37 -14.11 -3.02
N LEU A 303 4.66 -14.23 -2.70
CA LEU A 303 5.77 -14.17 -3.64
C LEU A 303 6.18 -15.58 -4.08
N ARG A 304 6.74 -15.67 -5.28
CA ARG A 304 7.30 -16.95 -5.77
C ARG A 304 8.58 -17.36 -5.06
N GLY A 305 8.83 -18.65 -5.17
CA GLY A 305 10.04 -19.31 -4.72
C GLY A 305 9.71 -20.19 -3.55
N ARG A 306 9.25 -21.41 -3.83
CA ARG A 306 9.17 -22.45 -2.80
C ARG A 306 10.55 -22.61 -2.16
N HIS A 307 10.58 -22.63 -0.82
CA HIS A 307 11.82 -22.62 -0.04
C HIS A 307 12.77 -21.43 -0.28
N ALA A 308 12.33 -20.36 -0.94
CA ALA A 308 13.16 -19.15 -1.13
C ALA A 308 13.31 -18.33 0.15
N THR A 309 12.42 -18.53 1.12
CA THR A 309 12.56 -17.98 2.46
C THR A 309 13.55 -18.83 3.26
N PRO A 310 14.70 -18.28 3.69
CA PRO A 310 15.63 -19.03 4.52
C PRO A 310 14.99 -19.48 5.84
N PRO A 311 15.26 -20.71 6.32
CA PRO A 311 14.69 -21.22 7.57
C PRO A 311 15.20 -20.47 8.80
N THR A 312 16.36 -19.82 8.70
CA THR A 312 17.02 -19.05 9.76
C THR A 312 17.23 -17.58 9.35
N PRO A 313 17.10 -16.62 10.28
CA PRO A 313 17.38 -15.20 10.03
C PRO A 313 18.85 -14.94 9.65
#